data_AF-A0A3B9V2W6-F1
#
_entry.id   AF-A0A3B9V2W6-F1
#
_cell.length_a   1.000
_cell.length_b   1.000
_cell.length_c   1.000
_cell.angle_alpha   90.00
_cell.angle_beta   90.00
_cell.angle_gamma   90.00
#
_symmetry.space_group_name_H-M   'P 1'
#
loop_
_entity.id
_entity.type
_entity.pdbx_description
1 polymer ?
#
loop_
_entity_poly.entity_id
_entity_poly.type
_entity_poly.pdbx_seq_one_letter_code
_entity_poly.pdbx_strand_id
1 'polypeptide(L)' 'WWQTETGWSIAANCRGLGLVPIKEGSATHPAPGWDLRVLKEDGTEAKAGEIGALAVRLPLPPGAFPTLWNAPQRY' A
#
# COMPACT_ATOMS: atom_id res chain seq x y z
N TRP A 1 -0.88 8.19 0.71
CA TRP A 1 -2.11 7.44 0.42
C TRP A 1 -2.27 6.33 1.44
N TRP A 2 -3.50 6.14 1.93
CA TRP A 2 -3.89 5.17 2.95
C TRP A 2 -5.40 4.94 2.91
N GLN A 3 -5.87 4.01 3.72
CA GLN A 3 -7.28 3.69 3.95
C GLN A 3 -7.51 3.27 5.41
N THR A 4 -8.77 3.25 5.86
CA THR A 4 -9.16 2.90 7.23
C THR A 4 -8.50 1.59 7.70
N GLU A 5 -8.47 0.62 6.79
CA GLU A 5 -7.93 -0.73 6.93
C GLU A 5 -6.43 -0.76 7.26
N THR A 6 -5.71 0.28 6.88
CA THR A 6 -4.25 0.32 7.02
C THR A 6 -3.79 1.05 8.27
N GLY A 7 -4.66 1.83 8.91
CA GLY A 7 -4.35 2.60 10.13
C GLY A 7 -3.33 3.74 9.95
N TRP A 8 -2.50 3.70 8.91
CA TRP A 8 -1.46 4.68 8.61
C TRP A 8 -1.05 4.65 7.13
N SER A 9 -0.11 5.55 6.75
CA SER A 9 0.29 5.75 5.35
C SER A 9 0.91 4.52 4.68
N ILE A 10 0.27 3.99 3.63
CA ILE A 10 0.83 2.95 2.75
C ILE A 10 1.94 3.54 1.88
N ALA A 11 1.69 4.72 1.30
CA ALA A 11 2.67 5.46 0.50
C ALA A 11 2.73 6.93 0.96
N ALA A 12 3.94 7.45 1.15
CA ALA A 12 4.18 8.81 1.59
C ALA A 12 5.61 9.29 1.23
N ASN A 13 5.80 10.61 1.24
CA ASN A 13 7.13 11.22 1.30
C ASN A 13 7.56 11.31 2.78
N CYS A 14 8.29 10.32 3.27
CA CYS A 14 8.67 10.21 4.68
C CYS A 14 9.73 11.25 5.07
N ARG A 15 9.31 12.47 5.45
CA ARG A 15 10.20 13.58 5.80
C ARG A 15 11.35 13.22 6.74
N GLY A 16 11.10 12.38 7.75
CA GLY A 16 12.12 11.94 8.71
C GLY A 16 13.24 11.09 8.11
N LEU A 17 13.04 10.51 6.92
CA LEU A 17 14.02 9.73 6.15
C LEU A 17 14.66 10.52 5.00
N GLY A 18 14.34 11.81 4.90
CA GLY A 18 14.71 12.66 3.76
C GLY A 18 13.57 12.78 2.75
N LEU A 19 13.41 13.98 2.20
CA LEU A 19 12.41 14.24 1.17
C LEU A 19 12.96 13.90 -0.21
N VAL A 20 12.17 13.16 -0.98
CA VAL A 20 12.40 13.00 -2.42
C VAL A 20 11.67 14.09 -3.22
N PRO A 21 12.08 14.37 -4.47
CA PRO A 21 11.37 15.32 -5.33
C PRO A 21 9.88 14.99 -5.45
N ILE A 22 9.04 16.02 -5.36
CA ILE A 22 7.60 15.89 -5.47
C ILE A 22 7.23 15.75 -6.95
N LYS A 23 6.36 14.77 -7.25
CA LYS A 23 5.66 14.63 -8.53
C LYS A 23 4.18 14.82 -8.28
N GLU A 24 3.57 15.86 -8.84
CA GLU A 24 2.16 16.17 -8.64
C GLU A 24 1.28 14.98 -9.05
N GLY A 25 0.28 14.67 -8.23
CA GLY A 25 -0.59 13.50 -8.40
C GLY A 25 0.01 12.17 -7.89
N SER A 26 1.27 12.13 -7.45
CA SER A 26 1.88 10.93 -6.85
C SER A 26 1.82 10.96 -5.33
N ALA A 27 1.53 9.80 -4.72
CA ALA A 27 1.68 9.56 -3.29
C ALA A 27 3.12 9.25 -2.85
N THR A 28 4.09 9.41 -3.77
CA THR A 28 5.52 9.13 -3.55
C THR A 28 5.83 7.63 -3.41
N HIS A 29 6.61 7.20 -2.42
CA HIS A 29 7.07 5.83 -2.27
C HIS A 29 6.26 5.08 -1.20
N PRO A 30 6.22 3.73 -1.26
CA PRO A 30 5.72 2.93 -0.15
C PRO A 30 6.45 3.28 1.15
N ALA A 31 5.70 3.45 2.23
CA ALA A 31 6.30 3.68 3.54
C ALA A 31 6.95 2.38 4.07
N PRO A 32 7.99 2.45 4.92
CA PRO A 32 8.72 1.28 5.38
C PRO A 32 7.82 0.21 6.01
N GLY A 33 7.87 -1.02 5.52
CA GLY A 33 7.03 -2.14 5.97
C GLY A 33 5.89 -2.48 5.01
N TRP A 34 5.55 -1.60 4.08
CA TRP A 34 4.59 -1.89 3.00
C TRP A 34 5.31 -2.45 1.78
N ASP A 35 5.15 -3.74 1.50
CA ASP A 35 5.54 -4.34 0.21
C ASP A 35 4.40 -4.14 -0.80
N LEU A 36 4.27 -2.91 -1.31
CA LEU A 36 3.22 -2.50 -2.25
C LEU A 36 3.56 -2.93 -3.69
N ARG A 37 2.63 -3.63 -4.31
CA ARG A 37 2.73 -4.21 -5.66
C ARG A 37 1.56 -3.74 -6.53
N VAL A 38 1.75 -3.83 -7.84
CA VAL A 38 0.70 -3.62 -8.83
C VAL A 38 0.46 -4.96 -9.52
N LEU A 39 -0.78 -5.46 -9.45
CA LEU A 39 -1.16 -6.72 -10.10
C LEU A 39 -2.06 -6.46 -11.30
N LYS A 40 -1.83 -7.19 -12.38
CA LYS A 40 -2.75 -7.25 -13.53
C LYS A 40 -3.99 -8.07 -13.15
N GLU A 41 -4.99 -8.04 -14.03
CA GLU A 41 -6.24 -8.78 -13.84
C GLU A 41 -6.02 -10.30 -13.72
N ASP A 42 -5.00 -10.83 -14.40
CA ASP A 42 -4.60 -12.25 -14.31
C ASP A 42 -3.81 -12.60 -13.03
N GLY A 43 -3.59 -11.63 -12.15
CA GLY A 43 -2.85 -11.80 -10.89
C GLY A 43 -1.33 -11.71 -11.02
N THR A 44 -0.78 -11.51 -12.22
CA THR A 44 0.67 -11.32 -12.42
C THR A 44 1.12 -9.90 -12.07
N GLU A 45 2.40 -9.72 -11.72
CA GLU A 45 2.93 -8.39 -11.38
C GLU A 45 3.03 -7.50 -12.65
N ALA A 46 2.51 -6.28 -12.54
CA ALA A 46 2.52 -5.32 -13.63
C ALA A 46 3.90 -4.66 -13.79
N LYS A 47 4.23 -4.25 -15.03
CA LYS A 47 5.46 -3.49 -15.29
C LYS A 47 5.28 -2.03 -14.90
N ALA A 48 6.40 -1.33 -14.71
CA ALA A 48 6.38 0.11 -14.44
C ALA A 48 5.63 0.86 -15.55
N GLY A 49 4.65 1.68 -15.15
CA GLY A 49 3.81 2.46 -16.07
C GLY A 49 2.52 1.76 -16.52
N GLU A 50 2.34 0.47 -16.21
CA GLU A 50 1.09 -0.24 -16.47
C GLU A 50 0.08 -0.02 -15.33
N ILE A 51 -1.20 0.02 -15.69
CA ILE A 51 -2.31 0.11 -14.73
C ILE A 51 -2.61 -1.29 -14.19
N GLY A 52 -2.89 -1.37 -12.89
CA GLY A 52 -3.33 -2.60 -12.24
C GLY A 52 -3.87 -2.34 -10.84
N ALA A 53 -4.29 -3.41 -10.16
CA ALA A 53 -4.76 -3.37 -8.79
C ALA A 53 -3.58 -3.18 -7.82
N LEU A 54 -3.73 -2.28 -6.84
CA LEU A 54 -2.76 -2.12 -5.77
C LEU A 54 -2.97 -3.23 -4.73
N ALA A 55 -1.92 -4.03 -4.51
CA ALA A 55 -1.93 -5.13 -3.55
C ALA A 55 -0.71 -5.02 -2.62
N VAL A 56 -0.85 -5.52 -1.39
CA VAL A 56 0.26 -5.55 -0.42
C VAL A 56 0.59 -7.01 -0.15
N ARG A 57 1.87 -7.38 -0.30
CA ARG A 57 2.31 -8.74 0.02
C ARG A 57 2.21 -8.98 1.53
N LEU A 58 1.63 -10.11 1.92
CA LEU A 58 1.53 -10.50 3.32
C LEU A 58 2.91 -10.91 3.91
N PRO A 59 3.12 -10.72 5.23
CA PRO A 59 2.17 -10.14 6.20
C PRO A 59 2.01 -8.62 6.07
N LEU A 60 0.83 -8.10 6.40
CA LEU A 60 0.63 -6.65 6.50
C LEU A 60 1.49 -6.06 7.63
N PRO A 61 1.95 -4.80 7.51
CA PRO A 61 2.77 -4.20 8.54
C PRO A 61 1.96 -3.91 9.82
N PRO A 62 2.66 -3.70 10.95
CA PRO A 62 2.02 -3.38 12.22
C PRO A 62 1.02 -2.21 12.12
N GLY A 63 -0.10 -2.32 12.83
CA GLY A 63 -1.14 -1.29 12.84
C GLY A 63 -2.23 -1.47 11.78
N ALA A 64 -2.01 -2.28 10.73
CA ALA A 64 -3.09 -2.75 9.89
C ALA A 64 -4.02 -3.68 10.72
N PHE A 65 -5.33 -3.54 10.54
CA PHE A 65 -6.25 -4.33 11.37
C PHE A 65 -6.24 -5.81 10.92
N PRO A 66 -6.29 -6.77 11.85
CA PRO A 66 -6.10 -8.18 11.53
C PRO A 66 -7.40 -8.91 11.14
N THR A 67 -8.57 -8.34 11.42
CA THR A 67 -9.89 -8.94 11.12
C THR A 67 -11.06 -7.97 11.36
N LEU A 68 -12.23 -8.24 10.76
CA LEU A 68 -13.46 -7.48 10.99
C LEU A 68 -14.20 -7.97 12.25
N TRP A 69 -14.69 -7.03 13.06
CA TRP A 69 -15.49 -7.32 14.26
C TRP A 69 -16.73 -8.15 13.93
N ASN A 70 -16.91 -9.29 14.62
CA ASN A 70 -18.01 -10.25 14.42
C ASN A 70 -18.20 -10.72 12.95
N ALA A 71 -17.18 -10.59 12.10
CA ALA A 71 -17.29 -10.94 10.67
C ALA A 71 -15.98 -11.48 10.06
N PRO A 72 -15.30 -12.48 10.68
CA PRO A 72 -13.99 -12.96 10.20
C PRO A 72 -14.02 -13.58 8.80
N GLN A 73 -15.17 -14.09 8.34
CA GLN A 73 -15.32 -14.69 7.00
C GLN A 73 -15.44 -13.65 5.86
N ARG A 74 -15.63 -12.38 6.20
CA ARG A 74 -15.73 -11.26 5.24
C ARG A 74 -14.45 -10.43 5.16
N TYR A 75 -13.49 -10.71 6.04
CA TYR A 75 -12.17 -10.10 6.04
C TYR A 75 -11.27 -10.83 5.04
#